data_AF-A0A7V2TNY6-F1
#
_entry.id   AF-A0A7V2TNY6-F1
#
_cell.length_a   1.000
_cell.length_b   1.000
_cell.length_c   1.000
_cell.angle_alpha   90.00
_cell.angle_beta   90.00
_cell.angle_gamma   90.00
#
_symmetry.space_group_name_H-M   'P 1'
#
loop_
_entity.id
_entity.type
_entity.pdbx_description
1 polymer ?
#
loop_
_entity_poly.entity_id
_entity_poly.type
_entity_poly.pdbx_seq_one_letter_code
_entity_poly.pdbx_strand_id
1 'polypeptide(L)'
;MSFPEHEIYWLYRHRTEYFAEPSRVISAFSPGQVKTGLREVEAAAEAGCTAVGFLLYEAAGAFDPAMRTHPAPESIPLMWFAVYDTPPGAVNVNAPETSPRYHNWMPVLSKEDYESRFNRARKYIGQGDIYQVNLTFPFRTEM
;
A
#
# COMPACT_ATOMS: atom_id res chain seq x y z
N MET A 1 0.24 -16.64 6.80
CA MET A 1 1.29 -16.43 5.77
C MET A 1 2.42 -15.67 6.43
N SER A 2 3.62 -16.25 6.49
CA SER A 2 4.83 -15.48 6.81
C SER A 2 5.03 -14.49 5.66
N PHE A 3 5.20 -13.21 5.96
CA PHE A 3 5.74 -12.30 4.95
C PHE A 3 7.12 -12.85 4.52
N PRO A 4 7.49 -12.76 3.23
CA PRO A 4 8.75 -13.30 2.76
C PRO A 4 9.92 -12.67 3.53
N GLU A 5 11.08 -13.34 3.49
CA GLU A 5 12.35 -12.83 3.98
C GLU A 5 12.47 -11.32 3.68
N HIS A 6 12.84 -10.56 4.71
CA HIS A 6 12.67 -9.10 4.84
C HIS A 6 13.58 -8.28 3.90
N GLU A 7 13.65 -8.67 2.63
CA GLU A 7 14.40 -8.02 1.58
C GLU A 7 13.48 -7.04 0.84
N ILE A 8 13.78 -5.75 0.95
CA ILE A 8 13.06 -4.70 0.25
C ILE A 8 14.04 -3.96 -0.66
N TYR A 9 13.76 -3.98 -1.96
CA TYR A 9 14.45 -3.14 -2.93
C TYR A 9 13.64 -1.86 -3.13
N TRP A 10 14.21 -0.74 -2.70
CA TRP A 10 13.61 0.57 -2.89
C TRP A 10 14.24 1.27 -4.10
N LEU A 11 13.44 1.47 -5.14
CA LEU A 11 13.85 2.12 -6.37
C LEU A 11 13.42 3.59 -6.35
N TYR A 12 14.38 4.51 -6.22
CA TYR A 12 14.12 5.94 -6.24
C TYR A 12 15.06 6.65 -7.23
N ARG A 13 14.46 7.20 -8.30
CA ARG A 13 15.18 7.85 -9.42
C ARG A 13 16.21 6.91 -10.07
N HIS A 14 17.50 7.11 -9.78
CA HIS A 14 18.65 6.35 -10.29
C HIS A 14 19.40 5.62 -9.18
N ARG A 15 18.81 5.48 -8.00
CA ARG A 15 19.38 4.76 -6.87
C ARG A 15 18.49 3.60 -6.49
N THR A 16 19.13 2.49 -6.21
CA THR A 16 18.50 1.34 -5.57
C THR A 16 19.07 1.22 -4.18
N GLU A 17 18.18 1.16 -3.20
CA GLU A 17 18.52 0.88 -1.81
C GLU A 17 18.02 -0.52 -1.48
N TYR A 18 18.86 -1.29 -0.79
CA TYR A 18 18.56 -2.66 -0.42
C TYR A 18 18.47 -2.77 1.10
N PHE A 19 17.26 -3.03 1.57
CA PHE A 19 16.95 -3.20 2.98
C PHE A 19 16.84 -4.69 3.28
N ALA A 20 17.65 -5.20 4.21
CA ALA A 20 17.59 -6.57 4.70
C ALA A 20 17.78 -6.56 6.22
N GLU A 21 17.34 -7.63 6.88
CA GLU A 21 17.54 -7.83 8.33
C GLU A 21 17.03 -6.67 9.20
N PRO A 22 15.71 -6.39 9.22
CA PRO A 22 15.17 -5.33 10.05
C PRO A 22 15.39 -5.63 11.54
N SER A 23 15.71 -4.58 12.29
CA SER A 23 15.82 -4.63 13.75
C SER A 23 14.49 -5.03 14.42
N ARG A 24 13.37 -4.60 13.84
CA ARG A 24 12.02 -4.95 14.25
C ARG A 24 11.00 -4.71 13.12
N VAL A 25 9.85 -5.33 13.26
CA VAL A 25 8.68 -5.13 12.40
C VAL A 25 7.51 -4.63 13.24
N ILE A 26 6.88 -3.55 12.79
CA ILE A 26 5.68 -2.97 13.37
C ILE A 26 4.51 -3.31 12.45
N SER A 27 3.48 -3.98 12.98
CA SER A 27 2.30 -4.38 12.18
C SER A 27 1.00 -4.20 12.94
N ALA A 28 -0.08 -3.91 12.20
CA ALA A 28 -1.41 -3.72 12.77
C ALA A 28 -2.47 -4.48 11.95
N PHE A 29 -3.26 -5.32 12.60
CA PHE A 29 -4.35 -6.10 11.98
C PHE A 29 -5.73 -5.51 12.27
N SER A 30 -5.81 -4.48 13.11
CA SER A 30 -7.05 -3.81 13.46
C SER A 30 -6.89 -2.29 13.48
N PRO A 31 -7.97 -1.52 13.25
CA PRO A 31 -7.90 -0.05 13.24
C PRO A 31 -7.35 0.54 14.54
N GLY A 32 -7.63 -0.08 15.70
CA GLY A 32 -7.11 0.36 17.00
C GLY A 32 -5.59 0.25 17.12
N GLN A 33 -4.98 -0.72 16.44
CA GLN A 33 -3.51 -0.91 16.43
C GLN A 33 -2.80 0.05 15.48
N VAL A 34 -3.47 0.53 14.42
CA VAL A 34 -2.85 1.39 13.38
C VAL A 34 -2.28 2.68 13.96
N LYS A 35 -3.05 3.39 14.80
CA LYS A 35 -2.58 4.65 15.41
C LYS A 35 -1.38 4.43 16.33
N THR A 36 -1.34 3.34 17.09
CA THR A 36 -0.20 2.99 17.94
C THR A 36 1.01 2.62 17.10
N GLY A 37 0.84 1.78 16.08
CA GLY A 37 1.92 1.40 15.16
C GLY A 37 2.54 2.60 14.44
N LEU A 38 1.73 3.58 14.01
CA LEU A 38 2.24 4.81 13.40
C LEU A 38 3.08 5.66 14.34
N ARG A 39 2.70 5.73 15.62
CA ARG A 39 3.53 6.40 16.65
C ARG A 39 4.85 5.67 16.87
N GLU A 40 4.86 4.34 16.83
CA GLU A 40 6.09 3.56 16.94
C GLU A 40 7.01 3.76 15.73
N VAL A 41 6.43 3.88 14.52
CA VAL A 41 7.18 4.21 13.29
C VAL A 41 7.74 5.62 13.36
N GLU A 42 6.94 6.60 13.80
CA GLU A 42 7.37 7.99 13.99
C GLU A 42 8.51 8.09 15.01
N ALA A 43 8.37 7.47 16.17
CA ALA A 43 9.42 7.44 17.19
C ALA A 43 10.71 6.78 16.70
N ALA A 44 10.62 5.74 15.86
CA ALA A 44 11.78 5.12 15.23
C ALA A 44 12.47 6.09 14.28
N ALA A 45 11.71 6.79 13.43
CA ALA A 45 12.25 7.79 12.52
C ALA A 45 12.92 8.96 13.25
N GLU A 46 12.31 9.45 14.34
CA GLU A 46 12.87 10.49 15.20
C GLU A 46 14.18 10.04 15.90
N ALA A 47 14.31 8.75 16.20
CA ALA A 47 15.53 8.16 16.72
C ALA A 47 16.64 7.95 15.66
N GLY A 48 16.38 8.32 14.40
CA GLY A 48 17.32 8.18 13.29
C GLY A 48 17.26 6.83 12.55
N CYS A 49 16.31 5.95 12.88
CA CYS A 49 16.08 4.73 12.13
C CYS A 49 15.37 5.03 10.80
N THR A 50 15.50 4.13 9.84
CA THR A 50 14.69 4.13 8.62
C THR A 50 13.57 3.11 8.73
N ALA A 51 12.32 3.51 8.45
CA ALA A 51 11.18 2.60 8.39
C ALA A 51 10.66 2.47 6.96
N VAL A 52 10.49 1.23 6.48
CA VAL A 52 10.00 0.93 5.12
C VAL A 52 8.84 -0.04 5.21
N GLY A 53 7.76 0.25 4.49
CA GLY A 53 6.55 -0.54 4.60
C GLY A 53 5.36 0.06 3.88
N PHE A 54 4.17 -0.34 4.31
CA PHE A 54 2.90 0.09 3.73
C PHE A 54 1.82 0.34 4.79
N LEU A 55 0.85 1.16 4.40
CA LEU A 55 -0.43 1.36 5.08
C LEU A 55 -1.54 1.14 4.05
N LEU A 56 -2.45 0.21 4.31
CA LEU A 56 -3.56 -0.09 3.39
C LEU A 56 -4.60 1.03 3.38
N TYR A 57 -5.32 1.15 2.25
CA TYR A 57 -6.47 2.06 2.14
C TYR A 57 -7.54 1.75 3.21
N GLU A 58 -7.72 0.47 3.52
CA GLU A 58 -8.66 -0.04 4.52
C GLU A 58 -8.31 0.39 5.96
N ALA A 59 -7.13 0.97 6.19
CA ALA A 59 -6.76 1.55 7.47
C ALA A 59 -7.47 2.89 7.75
N ALA A 60 -8.19 3.48 6.78
CA ALA A 60 -8.83 4.79 6.90
C ALA A 60 -9.73 4.92 8.16
N GLY A 61 -10.46 3.86 8.51
CA GLY A 61 -11.32 3.81 9.70
C GLY A 61 -10.57 3.98 11.03
N ALA A 62 -9.25 3.80 11.05
CA ALA A 62 -8.43 4.09 12.23
C ALA A 62 -8.37 5.60 12.53
N PHE A 63 -8.42 6.43 11.50
CA PHE A 63 -8.29 7.89 11.61
C PHE A 63 -9.64 8.55 11.87
N ASP A 64 -10.65 8.15 11.11
CA ASP A 64 -12.01 8.65 11.20
C ASP A 64 -13.01 7.48 11.08
N PRO A 65 -13.83 7.19 12.12
CA PRO A 65 -14.83 6.14 12.09
C PRO A 65 -15.90 6.29 10.98
N ALA A 66 -16.08 7.50 10.43
CA ALA A 66 -16.96 7.73 9.29
C ALA A 66 -16.41 7.15 7.98
N MET A 67 -15.10 6.90 7.89
CA MET A 67 -14.42 6.34 6.71
C MET A 67 -14.62 4.82 6.65
N ARG A 68 -15.76 4.42 6.09
CA ARG A 68 -16.10 3.01 5.86
C ARG A 68 -15.42 2.49 4.59
N THR A 69 -14.66 1.41 4.74
CA THR A 69 -13.96 0.74 3.63
C THR A 69 -14.48 -0.68 3.42
N HIS A 70 -14.00 -1.33 2.36
CA HIS A 70 -14.10 -2.79 2.27
C HIS A 70 -13.26 -3.44 3.39
N PRO A 71 -13.53 -4.71 3.74
CA PRO A 71 -12.66 -5.46 4.62
C PRO A 71 -11.27 -5.63 3.98
N ALA A 72 -10.23 -5.52 4.81
CA ALA A 72 -8.89 -5.88 4.38
C ALA A 72 -8.81 -7.40 4.08
N PRO A 73 -7.94 -7.83 3.16
CA PRO A 73 -7.70 -9.25 2.94
C PRO A 73 -7.25 -9.95 4.23
N GLU A 74 -7.78 -11.14 4.52
CA GLU A 74 -7.63 -11.83 5.82
C GLU A 74 -6.18 -12.06 6.28
N SER A 75 -5.23 -12.10 5.35
CA SER A 75 -3.81 -12.36 5.63
C SER A 75 -2.91 -11.14 5.55
N ILE A 76 -3.44 -9.95 5.21
CA ILE A 76 -2.66 -8.73 5.03
C ILE A 76 -2.99 -7.77 6.18
N PRO A 77 -1.99 -7.33 6.98
CA PRO A 77 -2.24 -6.35 8.03
C PRO A 77 -2.63 -5.00 7.40
N LEU A 78 -3.40 -4.19 8.12
CA LEU A 78 -3.71 -2.81 7.73
C LEU A 78 -2.45 -1.95 7.61
N MET A 79 -1.40 -2.30 8.36
CA MET A 79 -0.12 -1.61 8.39
C MET A 79 1.00 -2.63 8.58
N TRP A 80 2.11 -2.46 7.88
CA TRP A 80 3.33 -3.22 8.10
C TRP A 80 4.54 -2.34 7.78
N PHE A 81 5.48 -2.23 8.72
CA PHE A 81 6.71 -1.47 8.55
C PHE A 81 7.89 -2.23 9.17
N ALA A 82 8.94 -2.44 8.38
CA ALA A 82 10.23 -2.90 8.84
C ALA A 82 11.11 -1.69 9.23
N VAL A 83 11.77 -1.78 10.38
CA VAL A 83 12.62 -0.71 10.94
C VAL A 83 14.08 -1.11 10.91
N TYR A 84 14.94 -0.22 10.44
CA TYR A 84 16.37 -0.42 10.25
C TYR A 84 17.14 0.66 11.01
N ASP A 85 18.06 0.26 11.88
CA ASP A 85 18.83 1.18 12.72
C ASP A 85 19.85 2.00 11.92
N THR A 86 20.25 1.50 10.75
CA THR A 86 21.15 2.20 9.82
C THR A 86 20.47 2.26 8.46
N PRO A 87 20.53 3.41 7.75
CA PRO A 87 20.06 3.49 6.37
C PRO A 87 20.78 2.45 5.51
N PRO A 88 20.09 1.76 4.60
CA PRO A 88 20.73 0.79 3.73
C PRO A 88 21.76 1.47 2.82
N GLY A 89 22.77 0.71 2.43
CA GLY A 89 23.70 1.14 1.40
C GLY A 89 23.04 1.24 0.03
N ALA A 90 23.48 2.19 -0.78
CA ALA A 90 23.16 2.18 -2.21
C ALA A 90 23.77 0.92 -2.85
N VAL A 91 22.95 0.18 -3.57
CA VAL A 91 23.37 -1.01 -4.32
C VAL A 91 23.23 -0.77 -5.81
N ASN A 92 24.21 -1.25 -6.58
CA ASN A 92 24.06 -1.37 -8.02
C ASN A 92 23.37 -2.70 -8.30
N VAL A 93 22.04 -2.65 -8.45
CA VAL A 93 21.28 -3.81 -8.91
C VAL A 93 21.29 -3.76 -10.42
N ASN A 94 21.94 -4.73 -11.07
CA ASN A 94 21.77 -4.92 -12.50
C ASN A 94 20.29 -5.21 -12.73
N ALA A 95 19.63 -4.42 -13.60
CA ALA A 95 18.29 -4.76 -14.02
C ALA A 95 18.32 -6.19 -14.55
N PRO A 96 17.44 -7.09 -14.08
CA PRO A 96 17.42 -8.45 -14.60
C PRO A 96 17.24 -8.38 -16.11
N GLU A 97 17.97 -9.20 -16.86
CA GLU A 97 17.81 -9.33 -18.31
C GLU A 97 16.46 -10.00 -18.60
N THR A 98 15.37 -9.25 -18.45
CA THR A 98 14.03 -9.71 -18.77
C THR A 98 13.62 -9.12 -20.10
N SER A 99 13.31 -10.00 -21.05
CA SER A 99 12.46 -9.61 -22.17
C SER A 99 11.08 -9.20 -21.61
N PRO A 100 10.46 -8.13 -22.12
CA PRO A 100 9.15 -7.71 -21.64
C PRO A 100 8.15 -8.86 -21.85
N ARG A 101 7.60 -9.40 -20.76
CA ARG A 101 6.49 -10.33 -20.81
C ARG A 101 5.20 -9.52 -20.93
N TYR A 102 4.52 -9.67 -22.06
CA TYR A 102 3.21 -9.09 -22.26
C TYR A 102 2.17 -9.99 -21.59
N HIS A 103 1.64 -9.52 -20.48
CA HIS A 103 0.55 -10.14 -19.76
C HIS A 103 -0.79 -9.74 -20.37
N ASN A 104 -1.72 -10.69 -20.49
CA ASN A 104 -3.08 -10.38 -20.92
C ASN A 104 -3.84 -9.77 -19.73
N TRP A 105 -3.93 -8.45 -19.69
CA TRP A 105 -4.63 -7.72 -18.63
C TRP A 105 -6.13 -7.66 -18.92
N MET A 106 -6.92 -8.15 -17.97
CA MET A 106 -8.37 -8.15 -18.04
C MET A 106 -8.95 -7.28 -16.93
N PRO A 107 -9.92 -6.40 -17.23
CA PRO A 107 -10.61 -5.64 -16.18
C PRO A 107 -11.39 -6.62 -15.29
N VAL A 108 -11.36 -6.40 -13.98
CA VAL A 108 -12.15 -7.19 -13.03
C VAL A 108 -13.63 -6.78 -13.06
N LEU A 109 -13.91 -5.54 -13.48
CA LEU A 109 -15.24 -4.98 -13.62
C LEU A 109 -15.72 -5.02 -15.06
N SER A 110 -17.01 -5.33 -15.25
CA SER A 110 -17.67 -5.16 -16.54
C SER A 110 -17.79 -3.67 -16.88
N LYS A 111 -18.00 -3.38 -18.17
CA LYS A 111 -18.23 -2.01 -18.62
C LYS A 111 -19.51 -1.43 -17.99
N GLU A 112 -20.55 -2.26 -17.91
CA GLU A 112 -21.86 -1.91 -17.36
C GLU A 112 -21.75 -1.57 -15.86
N ASP A 113 -20.98 -2.35 -15.09
CA ASP A 113 -20.74 -2.07 -13.67
C ASP A 113 -19.98 -0.76 -13.48
N TYR A 114 -18.97 -0.50 -14.32
CA TYR A 114 -18.23 0.75 -14.28
C TYR A 114 -19.12 1.95 -14.60
N GLU A 115 -19.92 1.87 -15.68
CA GLU A 115 -20.86 2.94 -16.07
C GLU A 115 -21.88 3.24 -14.97
N SER A 116 -22.40 2.21 -14.31
CA SER A 116 -23.29 2.36 -13.15
C SER A 116 -22.61 3.14 -12.01
N ARG A 117 -21.38 2.77 -11.65
CA ARG A 117 -20.59 3.46 -10.60
C ARG A 117 -20.27 4.91 -10.98
N PHE A 118 -19.89 5.14 -12.24
CA PHE A 118 -19.58 6.46 -12.78
C PHE A 118 -20.81 7.38 -12.75
N ASN A 119 -21.96 6.89 -13.19
CA ASN A 119 -23.20 7.66 -13.18
C ASN A 119 -23.65 8.00 -11.75
N ARG A 120 -23.44 7.09 -10.79
CA ARG A 120 -23.69 7.37 -9.37
C ARG A 120 -22.77 8.48 -8.85
N ALA A 121 -21.48 8.46 -9.18
CA ALA A 121 -20.55 9.53 -8.83
C ALA A 121 -20.98 10.88 -9.42
N ARG A 122 -21.35 10.91 -10.71
CA ARG A 122 -21.86 12.13 -11.37
C ARG A 122 -23.12 12.68 -10.70
N LYS A 123 -24.03 11.81 -10.26
CA LYS A 123 -25.23 12.21 -9.55
C LYS A 123 -24.90 12.92 -8.23
N TYR A 124 -24.02 12.36 -7.41
CA TYR A 124 -23.60 13.01 -6.16
C TYR A 124 -22.94 14.37 -6.42
N ILE A 125 -22.13 14.49 -7.49
CA ILE A 125 -21.55 15.78 -7.88
C ILE A 125 -22.63 16.78 -8.31
N GLY A 126 -23.58 16.35 -9.15
CA GLY A 126 -24.67 17.20 -9.63
C GLY A 126 -25.65 17.67 -8.53
N GLN A 127 -25.75 16.92 -7.43
CA GLN A 127 -26.55 17.28 -6.26
C GLN A 127 -25.81 18.17 -5.26
N GLY A 128 -24.49 18.37 -5.45
CA GLY A 128 -23.66 19.14 -4.53
C GLY A 128 -23.23 18.36 -3.27
N ASP A 129 -23.45 17.04 -3.23
CA ASP A 129 -23.06 16.20 -2.09
C ASP A 129 -21.53 16.09 -1.97
N ILE A 130 -20.86 16.03 -3.13
CA ILE A 130 -19.39 16.03 -3.24
C ILE A 130 -18.96 16.89 -4.42
N TYR A 131 -17.75 17.42 -4.38
CA TYR A 131 -17.17 18.14 -5.52
C TYR A 131 -16.45 17.20 -6.50
N GLN A 132 -15.78 16.16 -5.98
CA GLN A 132 -14.95 15.25 -6.76
C GLN A 132 -14.85 13.87 -6.07
N VAL A 133 -14.68 12.80 -6.87
CA VAL A 133 -14.35 11.45 -6.37
C VAL A 133 -13.34 10.77 -7.30
N ASN A 134 -12.34 10.09 -6.72
CA ASN A 134 -11.39 9.28 -7.47
C ASN A 134 -12.00 7.88 -7.64
N LEU A 135 -12.38 7.53 -8.87
CA LEU A 135 -13.02 6.25 -9.19
C LEU A 135 -12.00 5.33 -9.87
N THR A 136 -11.67 4.22 -9.22
CA THR A 136 -10.73 3.22 -9.71
C THR A 136 -11.38 1.85 -9.83
N PHE A 137 -10.77 0.97 -10.61
CA PHE A 137 -11.13 -0.44 -10.67
C PHE A 137 -9.90 -1.31 -10.96
N PRO A 138 -9.82 -2.54 -10.40
CA PRO A 138 -8.68 -3.40 -10.60
C PRO A 138 -8.69 -4.08 -11.98
N PHE A 139 -7.49 -4.39 -12.45
CA PHE A 139 -7.24 -5.34 -13.52
C PHE A 139 -6.57 -6.57 -12.93
N ARG A 140 -6.76 -7.71 -13.58
CA ARG A 140 -6.08 -8.96 -13.28
C ARG A 140 -5.38 -9.49 -14.52
N THR A 141 -4.40 -10.34 -14.32
CA THR A 141 -3.81 -11.14 -15.40
C THR A 141 -3.63 -12.57 -14.93
N GLU A 142 -3.43 -13.48 -15.88
CA GLU A 142 -3.05 -14.86 -15.58
C GLU A 142 -1.62 -14.87 -15.03
N MET A 143 -1.39 -15.67 -13.97
CA MET A 143 -0.08 -15.81 -13.32
C MET A 143 0.91 -16.56 -14.22
#